data_AF-A0A2E8GXA9-F1
#
_entry.id   AF-A0A2E8GXA9-F1
#
_cell.length_a   1.000
_cell.length_b   1.000
_cell.length_c   1.000
_cell.angle_alpha   90.00
_cell.angle_beta   90.00
_cell.angle_gamma   90.00
#
_symmetry.space_group_name_H-M   'P 1'
#
loop_
_entity.id
_entity.type
_entity.pdbx_description
1 polymer ?
#
loop_
_entity_poly.entity_id
_entity_poly.type
_entity_poly.pdbx_seq_one_letter_code
_entity_poly.pdbx_strand_id
1 'polypeptide(L)'
;IPGSHQNGIAEHGKSESAGNLLSINQEIPDELVDTSHAVPIELRAGQASIHNGQLFHASFPNTSQGRRCGLTMRFIPPEARQVQANSTGQQWYPILMRGEDRHHHYPDTAVPFPSVTSN
;
A
#
# COMPACT_ATOMS: atom_id res chain seq x y z
N ILE A 1 -7.35 11.20 2.02
CA ILE A 1 -8.37 12.16 1.55
C ILE A 1 -9.41 11.41 0.73
N PRO A 2 -10.70 11.40 1.11
CA PRO A 2 -11.74 10.71 0.36
C PRO A 2 -11.78 11.14 -1.12
N GLY A 3 -12.04 10.20 -2.03
CA GLY A 3 -12.17 10.49 -3.47
C GLY A 3 -10.86 10.70 -4.24
N SER A 4 -9.73 11.01 -3.61
CA SER A 4 -8.50 11.40 -4.33
C SER A 4 -7.92 10.32 -5.26
N HIS A 5 -8.23 9.05 -5.02
CA HIS A 5 -7.86 7.92 -5.89
C HIS A 5 -8.44 8.01 -7.31
N GLN A 6 -9.48 8.83 -7.54
CA GLN A 6 -10.11 9.00 -8.86
C GLN A 6 -9.31 9.92 -9.80
N ASN A 7 -8.33 10.65 -9.27
CA ASN A 7 -7.54 11.64 -10.02
C ASN A 7 -6.32 11.03 -10.74
N GLY A 8 -6.17 9.70 -10.68
CA GLY A 8 -5.00 9.01 -11.21
C GLY A 8 -3.78 9.08 -10.29
N ILE A 9 -2.61 8.82 -10.85
CA ILE A 9 -1.33 8.90 -10.11
C ILE A 9 -0.89 10.36 -10.08
N ALA A 10 -0.83 10.95 -8.89
CA ALA A 10 -0.27 12.28 -8.70
C ALA A 10 1.23 12.32 -8.99
N GLU A 11 1.72 13.47 -9.44
CA GLU A 11 3.15 13.72 -9.52
C GLU A 11 3.77 13.65 -8.12
N HIS A 12 4.87 12.91 -8.00
CA HIS A 12 5.62 12.78 -6.76
C HIS A 12 6.96 13.49 -6.90
N GLY A 13 7.24 14.39 -5.96
CA GLY A 13 8.54 15.02 -5.78
C GLY A 13 9.42 14.23 -4.81
N LYS A 14 10.60 14.77 -4.51
CA LYS A 14 11.41 14.33 -3.37
C LYS A 14 10.99 15.13 -2.15
N SER A 15 10.84 14.45 -1.02
CA SER A 15 10.55 15.10 0.24
C SER A 15 11.80 15.77 0.81
N GLU A 16 11.67 17.01 1.23
CA GLU A 16 12.69 17.73 2.01
C GLU A 16 12.43 17.62 3.53
N SER A 17 11.37 16.90 3.93
CA SER A 17 10.97 16.77 5.33
C SER A 17 11.97 15.94 6.14
N ALA A 18 12.62 16.59 7.11
CA ALA A 18 13.53 15.94 8.04
C ALA A 18 12.79 14.84 8.82
N GLY A 19 13.35 13.62 8.84
CA GLY A 19 12.76 12.47 9.53
C GLY A 19 11.77 11.65 8.70
N ASN A 20 11.68 11.88 7.38
CA ASN A 20 10.94 10.99 6.49
C ASN A 20 11.54 9.56 6.51
N LEU A 21 10.70 8.58 6.86
CA LEU A 21 11.09 7.17 6.94
C LEU A 21 10.73 6.38 5.67
N LEU A 22 10.20 7.04 4.64
CA LEU A 22 9.88 6.40 3.36
C LEU A 22 11.18 6.00 2.65
N SER A 23 11.27 4.72 2.28
CA SER A 23 12.45 4.13 1.63
C SER A 23 12.84 4.80 0.31
N ILE A 24 11.92 5.52 -0.32
CA ILE A 24 12.11 6.23 -1.60
C ILE A 24 12.07 7.76 -1.45
N ASN A 25 11.84 8.28 -0.22
CA ASN A 25 11.75 9.70 0.10
C ASN A 25 10.90 10.53 -0.89
N GLN A 26 9.78 9.97 -1.35
CA GLN A 26 8.85 10.64 -2.26
C GLN A 26 7.64 11.20 -1.50
N GLU A 27 7.13 12.33 -1.95
CA GLU A 27 5.88 12.94 -1.48
C GLU A 27 5.11 13.58 -2.63
N ILE A 28 3.81 13.78 -2.45
CA ILE A 28 3.02 14.64 -3.33
C ILE A 28 3.22 16.07 -2.81
N PRO A 29 3.63 17.05 -3.65
CA PRO A 29 3.78 18.44 -3.24
C PRO A 29 2.53 18.97 -2.53
N ASP A 30 2.71 19.73 -1.45
CA ASP A 30 1.62 20.22 -0.60
C ASP A 30 0.59 21.04 -1.39
N GLU A 31 1.03 21.79 -2.41
CA GLU A 31 0.16 22.57 -3.29
C GLU A 31 -0.80 21.71 -4.14
N LEU A 32 -0.54 20.41 -4.28
CA LEU A 32 -1.40 19.46 -4.99
C LEU A 32 -2.36 18.71 -4.05
N VAL A 33 -2.30 18.98 -2.74
CA VAL A 33 -3.05 18.24 -1.72
C VAL A 33 -3.88 19.18 -0.84
N ASP A 34 -5.19 19.20 -1.05
CA ASP A 34 -6.11 19.85 -0.11
C ASP A 34 -6.35 18.96 1.12
N THR A 35 -5.60 19.25 2.18
CA THR A 35 -5.67 18.52 3.44
C THR A 35 -6.91 18.86 4.28
N SER A 36 -7.68 19.90 3.94
CA SER A 36 -8.92 20.24 4.66
C SER A 36 -9.99 19.15 4.57
N HIS A 37 -9.90 18.31 3.54
CA HIS A 37 -10.73 17.12 3.32
C HIS A 37 -10.14 15.84 3.92
N ALA A 38 -9.02 15.90 4.64
CA ALA A 38 -8.42 14.72 5.26
C ALA A 38 -9.30 14.19 6.40
N VAL A 39 -9.45 12.87 6.44
CA VAL A 39 -10.19 12.17 7.51
C VAL A 39 -9.23 11.26 8.27
N PRO A 40 -9.16 11.35 9.61
CA PRO A 40 -8.35 10.45 10.42
C PRO A 40 -8.78 8.99 10.28
N ILE A 41 -7.80 8.09 10.27
CA ILE A 41 -8.02 6.64 10.33
C ILE A 41 -7.56 6.17 11.72
N GLU A 42 -8.50 6.15 12.66
CA GLU A 42 -8.25 5.73 14.05
C GLU A 42 -8.70 4.28 14.23
N LEU A 43 -7.75 3.40 14.55
CA LEU A 43 -7.99 1.96 14.66
C LEU A 43 -7.55 1.44 16.03
N ARG A 44 -8.35 0.56 16.60
CA ARG A 44 -7.97 -0.31 17.72
C ARG A 44 -7.17 -1.50 17.21
N ALA A 45 -6.40 -2.13 18.09
CA ALA A 45 -5.69 -3.37 17.77
C ALA A 45 -6.67 -4.42 17.22
N GLY A 46 -6.31 -5.03 16.08
CA GLY A 46 -7.14 -6.01 15.38
C GLY A 46 -8.11 -5.42 14.34
N GLN A 47 -8.30 -4.09 14.30
CA GLN A 47 -9.06 -3.46 13.23
C GLN A 47 -8.20 -3.22 11.99
N ALA A 48 -8.85 -3.08 10.85
CA ALA A 48 -8.19 -2.81 9.57
C ALA A 48 -8.89 -1.68 8.83
N SER A 49 -8.13 -1.00 7.97
CA SER A 49 -8.65 -0.09 6.95
C SER A 49 -8.25 -0.62 5.58
N ILE A 50 -9.18 -0.60 4.64
CA ILE A 50 -8.96 -0.99 3.25
C ILE A 50 -9.12 0.27 2.40
N HIS A 51 -8.14 0.54 1.55
CA HIS A 51 -8.15 1.69 0.65
C HIS A 51 -7.58 1.32 -0.71
N ASN A 52 -7.95 2.10 -1.72
CA ASN A 52 -7.34 2.01 -3.04
C ASN A 52 -5.87 2.44 -2.99
N GLY A 53 -4.98 1.77 -3.74
CA GLY A 53 -3.55 2.08 -3.77
C GLY A 53 -3.18 3.49 -4.25
N GLN A 54 -4.11 4.19 -4.92
CA GLN A 54 -3.97 5.58 -5.37
C GLN A 54 -4.57 6.61 -4.38
N LEU A 55 -5.18 6.15 -3.28
CA LEU A 55 -5.76 7.07 -2.29
C LEU A 55 -4.66 7.88 -1.63
N PHE A 56 -4.74 9.21 -1.67
CA PHE A 56 -3.79 10.06 -0.97
C PHE A 56 -3.93 9.84 0.54
N HIS A 57 -2.84 9.45 1.18
CA HIS A 57 -2.75 9.17 2.60
C HIS A 57 -1.39 9.64 3.12
N ALA A 58 -1.39 10.07 4.38
CA ALA A 58 -0.20 10.50 5.09
C ALA A 58 -0.32 10.07 6.55
N SER A 59 0.75 10.22 7.31
CA SER A 59 0.71 9.97 8.75
C SER A 59 1.52 11.00 9.49
N PHE A 60 0.99 11.48 10.61
CA PHE A 60 1.75 12.33 11.51
C PHE A 60 2.87 11.56 12.22
N PRO A 61 3.91 12.27 12.70
CA PRO A 61 4.89 11.70 13.61
C PRO A 61 4.23 11.06 14.83
N ASN A 62 4.76 9.93 15.29
CA ASN A 62 4.32 9.32 16.54
C ASN A 62 5.00 10.02 17.71
N THR A 63 4.25 10.82 18.47
CA THR A 63 4.73 11.56 19.65
C THR A 63 4.48 10.83 20.97
N SER A 64 3.92 9.61 20.93
CA SER A 64 3.64 8.81 22.12
C SER A 64 4.84 7.97 22.56
N GLN A 65 4.78 7.43 23.78
CA GLN A 65 5.77 6.48 24.30
C GLN A 65 5.59 5.05 23.76
N GLY A 66 4.49 4.78 23.05
CA GLY A 66 4.16 3.47 22.50
C GLY A 66 4.53 3.33 21.02
N ARG A 67 4.82 2.10 20.57
CA ARG A 67 5.04 1.84 19.14
C ARG A 67 3.71 1.76 18.39
N ARG A 68 3.64 2.43 17.23
CA ARG A 68 2.60 2.21 16.21
C ARG A 68 3.06 1.09 15.27
N CYS A 69 2.48 -0.09 15.37
CA CYS A 69 2.79 -1.24 14.53
C CYS A 69 1.57 -1.62 13.68
N GLY A 70 1.72 -1.57 12.36
CA GLY A 70 0.69 -1.99 11.40
C GLY A 70 1.24 -3.03 10.43
N LEU A 71 0.37 -3.90 9.92
CA LEU A 71 0.67 -4.83 8.84
C LEU A 71 -0.06 -4.36 7.59
N THR A 72 0.69 -4.13 6.51
CA THR A 72 0.12 -3.77 5.21
C THR A 72 0.06 -5.01 4.32
N MET A 73 -1.11 -5.25 3.73
CA MET A 73 -1.32 -6.28 2.71
C MET A 73 -1.84 -5.60 1.44
N ARG A 74 -1.32 -6.01 0.28
CA ARG A 74 -1.75 -5.52 -1.04
C ARG A 74 -2.40 -6.66 -1.80
N PHE A 75 -3.58 -6.40 -2.35
CA PHE A 75 -4.32 -7.36 -3.15
C PHE A 75 -4.39 -6.85 -4.60
N ILE A 76 -4.18 -7.75 -5.55
CA ILE A 76 -4.27 -7.49 -6.99
C ILE A 76 -5.10 -8.61 -7.64
N PRO A 77 -5.85 -8.31 -8.72
CA PRO A 77 -6.47 -9.36 -9.51
C PRO A 77 -5.42 -10.09 -10.38
N PRO A 78 -5.67 -11.34 -10.81
CA PRO A 78 -4.71 -12.11 -11.62
C PRO A 78 -4.33 -11.46 -12.94
N GLU A 79 -5.19 -10.63 -13.55
CA GLU A 79 -4.85 -9.91 -14.78
C GLU A 79 -3.84 -8.77 -14.58
N ALA A 80 -3.54 -8.37 -13.34
CA ALA A 80 -2.56 -7.33 -13.06
C ALA A 80 -1.15 -7.78 -13.48
N ARG A 81 -0.37 -6.84 -14.02
CA ARG A 81 1.00 -7.08 -14.47
C ARG A 81 1.95 -6.08 -13.85
N GLN A 82 3.13 -6.56 -13.48
CA GLN A 82 4.23 -5.69 -13.13
C GLN A 82 4.86 -5.11 -14.41
N VAL A 83 4.75 -3.79 -14.58
CA VAL A 83 5.30 -3.10 -15.76
C VAL A 83 6.79 -2.74 -15.61
N GLN A 84 7.30 -2.69 -14.38
CA GLN A 84 8.68 -2.35 -14.05
C GLN A 84 9.15 -3.14 -12.83
N ALA A 85 10.44 -3.46 -12.75
CA ALA A 85 11.04 -4.10 -11.58
C ALA A 85 10.79 -3.27 -10.30
N ASN A 86 10.73 -3.93 -9.15
CA ASN A 86 10.55 -3.28 -7.86
C ASN A 86 11.83 -2.50 -7.46
N SER A 87 11.81 -1.87 -6.27
CA SER A 87 12.94 -1.07 -5.77
C SER A 87 14.24 -1.86 -5.57
N THR A 88 14.21 -3.20 -5.60
CA THR A 88 15.39 -4.08 -5.54
C THR A 88 15.76 -4.68 -6.90
N GLY A 89 15.13 -4.25 -7.99
CA GLY A 89 15.39 -4.76 -9.33
C GLY A 89 14.74 -6.13 -9.60
N GLN A 90 13.76 -6.55 -8.80
CA GLN A 90 13.12 -7.86 -8.89
C GLN A 90 11.64 -7.77 -9.26
N GLN A 91 11.08 -8.88 -9.73
CA GLN A 91 9.63 -9.03 -9.79
C GLN A 91 9.04 -9.28 -8.39
N TRP A 92 7.73 -9.05 -8.25
CA TRP A 92 6.97 -9.45 -7.07
C TRP A 92 6.59 -10.93 -7.13
N TYR A 93 6.40 -11.53 -5.95
CA TYR A 93 6.02 -12.93 -5.77
C TYR A 93 4.70 -12.99 -4.96
N PRO A 94 3.56 -12.64 -5.58
CA PRO A 94 2.27 -12.70 -4.92
C PRO A 94 1.82 -14.14 -4.70
N ILE A 95 1.04 -14.36 -3.64
CA ILE A 95 0.44 -15.65 -3.32
C ILE A 95 -1.02 -15.63 -3.77
N LEU A 96 -1.46 -16.68 -4.49
CA LEU A 96 -2.87 -16.84 -4.86
C LEU A 96 -3.71 -17.09 -3.60
N MET A 97 -4.51 -16.10 -3.20
CA MET A 97 -5.31 -16.17 -1.97
C MET A 97 -6.71 -16.75 -2.18
N ARG A 98 -7.31 -16.55 -3.36
CA ARG A 98 -8.66 -17.01 -3.69
C ARG A 98 -8.80 -17.16 -5.21
N GLY A 99 -9.54 -18.18 -5.64
CA GLY A 99 -9.91 -18.38 -7.04
C GLY A 99 -8.83 -19.13 -7.80
N GLU A 100 -8.62 -18.74 -9.05
CA GLU A 100 -7.68 -19.36 -9.99
C GLU A 100 -6.92 -18.26 -10.73
N ASP A 101 -5.62 -18.46 -10.96
CA ASP A 101 -4.83 -17.62 -11.86
C ASP A 101 -4.77 -18.28 -13.24
N ARG A 102 -5.40 -17.65 -14.24
CA ARG A 102 -5.38 -18.05 -15.67
C ARG A 102 -4.43 -17.20 -16.51
N HIS A 103 -3.82 -16.18 -15.89
CA HIS A 103 -3.03 -15.16 -16.55
C HIS A 103 -1.53 -15.45 -16.46
N HIS A 104 -1.08 -16.07 -15.37
CA HIS A 104 0.30 -16.47 -15.14
C HIS A 104 1.30 -15.33 -15.36
N HIS A 105 0.95 -14.14 -14.88
CA HIS A 105 1.79 -12.93 -14.99
C HIS A 105 2.90 -12.87 -13.93
N TYR A 106 2.78 -13.68 -12.88
CA TYR A 106 3.75 -13.81 -11.81
C TYR A 106 4.18 -15.26 -11.64
N PRO A 107 5.34 -15.53 -11.02
CA PRO A 107 5.75 -16.88 -10.69
C PRO A 107 4.82 -17.53 -9.66
N ASP A 108 4.62 -18.84 -9.77
CA ASP A 108 3.96 -19.64 -8.75
C ASP A 108 4.70 -19.49 -7.42
N THR A 109 4.02 -18.92 -6.44
CA THR A 109 4.58 -18.66 -5.11
C THR A 109 3.90 -19.56 -4.10
N ALA A 110 4.69 -20.37 -3.40
CA ALA A 110 4.17 -21.28 -2.38
C ALA A 110 3.48 -20.50 -1.24
N VAL A 111 2.34 -20.99 -0.79
CA VAL A 111 1.71 -20.51 0.45
C VAL A 111 2.64 -20.81 1.63
N PRO A 112 3.05 -19.81 2.44
CA PRO A 112 3.97 -20.02 3.56
C PRO A 112 3.25 -20.56 4.82
N PHE A 113 1.99 -20.98 4.68
CA PHE A 113 1.14 -21.49 5.75
C PHE A 113 0.36 -22.71 5.26
N PRO A 114 -0.07 -23.61 6.16
CA PRO A 114 -0.85 -24.79 5.78
C PRO A 114 -2.12 -24.37 5.04
N SER A 115 -2.42 -25.04 3.93
CA SER A 115 -3.67 -24.87 3.20
C SER A 115 -4.82 -25.20 4.15
N VAL A 116 -5.60 -24.19 4.56
CA VAL A 116 -6.84 -24.45 5.29
C VAL A 116 -7.85 -24.90 4.23
N THR A 117 -7.96 -26.20 4.01
CA THR A 117 -9.06 -26.76 3.24
C THR A 117 -10.34 -26.49 4.03
N SER A 118 -11.12 -25.51 3.60
CA SER A 118 -12.52 -25.39 4.01
C SER A 118 -13.25 -26.65 3.53
N ASN A 119 -13.69 -27.48 4.48
CA ASN A 119 -14.69 -28.53 4.26
C ASN A 119 -16.03 -27.91 3.87
#